data_AF-A0A2X2TBH1-F1
#
_entry.id   AF-A0A2X2TBH1-F1
#
_cell.length_a   1.000
_cell.length_b   1.000
_cell.length_c   1.000
_cell.angle_alpha   90.00
_cell.angle_beta   90.00
_cell.angle_gamma   90.00
#
_symmetry.space_group_name_H-M   'P 1'
#
loop_
_entity.id
_entity.type
_entity.pdbx_description
1 polymer ?
#
loop_
_entity_poly.entity_id
_entity_poly.type
_entity_poly.pdbx_seq_one_letter_code
_entity_poly.pdbx_strand_id
1 'polypeptide(L)'
;MSQVQKNENKTHSSYTVNESFGESNDIGYMSSVNEYEAKTLYMESKGIVRDMWNAMIYLKENSSQRMTSLEWYTPENLLSNSREPELVAIPEFAQNETEMDNDKISRTVLNWPYLDVINKKDVRGFLISRMVIDNNTIYFMEIQRRIHNEEGMESVSEAEKFKGLVFTLNDEADIYKWVSLLAHEVRFVKGIVQKIVGKCPGTAMVYKHSPAQNEPVACYSALLNALSKVGITF
;
A
#
# COMPACT_ATOMS: atom_id res chain seq x y z
N MET A 1 -41.00 -16.76 60.89
CA MET A 1 -39.58 -17.08 61.14
C MET A 1 -38.86 -17.06 59.80
N SER A 2 -37.77 -16.31 59.75
CA SER A 2 -36.92 -16.04 58.60
C SER A 2 -36.07 -17.24 58.16
N GLN A 3 -35.71 -17.27 56.87
CA GLN A 3 -34.39 -17.54 56.23
C GLN A 3 -34.68 -17.75 54.72
N VAL A 4 -34.22 -16.96 53.73
CA VAL A 4 -32.93 -16.36 53.33
C VAL A 4 -31.96 -17.34 52.64
N GLN A 5 -31.93 -17.22 51.30
CA GLN A 5 -30.80 -17.17 50.33
C GLN A 5 -30.09 -18.40 49.71
N LYS A 6 -29.89 -18.22 48.37
CA LYS A 6 -28.72 -18.50 47.49
C LYS A 6 -28.38 -19.98 47.20
N ASN A 7 -27.82 -20.38 46.04
CA ASN A 7 -27.21 -19.69 44.89
C ASN A 7 -27.11 -20.67 43.68
N GLU A 8 -27.10 -20.10 42.48
CA GLU A 8 -26.22 -20.38 41.31
C GLU A 8 -26.20 -21.73 40.53
N ASN A 9 -26.61 -21.61 39.26
CA ASN A 9 -26.00 -22.06 38.00
C ASN A 9 -25.12 -23.32 37.97
N LYS A 10 -25.53 -24.26 37.09
CA LYS A 10 -24.61 -25.04 36.25
C LYS A 10 -25.27 -25.43 34.93
N THR A 11 -24.76 -24.87 33.85
CA THR A 11 -24.94 -25.29 32.46
C THR A 11 -24.25 -26.62 32.21
N HIS A 12 -24.85 -27.48 31.39
CA HIS A 12 -24.13 -28.47 30.60
C HIS A 12 -24.96 -28.91 29.38
N SER A 13 -24.32 -28.85 28.21
CA SER A 13 -24.33 -29.83 27.10
C SER A 13 -25.69 -30.13 26.44
N SER A 14 -25.84 -30.33 25.14
CA SER A 14 -25.00 -30.67 24.00
C SER A 14 -25.89 -30.45 22.76
N TYR A 15 -25.33 -30.40 21.55
CA TYR A 15 -25.73 -31.25 20.42
C TYR A 15 -24.91 -30.83 19.19
N THR A 16 -24.13 -31.80 18.71
CA THR A 16 -23.38 -31.79 17.46
C THR A 16 -24.18 -32.57 16.42
N VAL A 17 -24.27 -32.10 15.17
CA VAL A 17 -24.59 -32.94 14.02
C VAL A 17 -23.77 -32.47 12.80
N ASN A 18 -22.86 -33.35 12.36
CA ASN A 18 -22.18 -33.39 11.04
C ASN A 18 -23.22 -33.41 9.91
N GLU A 19 -23.02 -32.88 8.69
CA GLU A 19 -22.10 -33.28 7.60
C GLU A 19 -22.57 -32.40 6.40
N SER A 20 -21.79 -31.85 5.46
CA SER A 20 -21.06 -32.56 4.42
C SER A 20 -20.54 -31.56 3.35
N PHE A 21 -19.33 -31.84 2.85
CA PHE A 21 -18.74 -31.57 1.52
C PHE A 21 -18.95 -30.24 0.78
N GLY A 22 -17.82 -29.56 0.58
CA GLY A 22 -17.53 -28.69 -0.57
C GLY A 22 -16.06 -28.29 -0.53
N GLU A 23 -15.23 -28.86 -1.41
CA GLU A 23 -13.85 -28.42 -1.64
C GLU A 23 -13.84 -26.95 -2.03
N SER A 24 -13.40 -26.08 -1.12
CA SER A 24 -12.94 -24.75 -1.44
C SER A 24 -11.43 -24.72 -1.25
N ASN A 25 -10.70 -24.55 -2.36
CA ASN A 25 -9.35 -24.00 -2.33
C ASN A 25 -9.46 -22.56 -1.82
N ASP A 26 -9.57 -22.44 -0.51
CA ASP A 26 -9.66 -21.18 0.19
C ASP A 26 -8.23 -20.64 0.31
N ILE A 27 -7.88 -19.73 -0.60
CA ILE A 27 -6.61 -19.02 -0.55
C ILE A 27 -6.75 -18.04 0.61
N GLY A 28 -6.41 -18.51 1.81
CA GLY A 28 -6.43 -17.76 3.06
C GLY A 28 -5.42 -16.62 3.06
N TYR A 29 -5.70 -15.58 2.29
CA TYR A 29 -5.03 -14.30 2.44
C TYR A 29 -5.67 -13.57 3.62
N MET A 30 -4.92 -13.57 4.73
CA MET A 30 -5.13 -12.72 5.91
C MET A 30 -6.26 -13.11 6.87
N SER A 31 -6.23 -14.33 7.39
CA SER A 31 -6.98 -14.69 8.61
C SER A 31 -6.02 -15.01 9.77
N SER A 32 -5.31 -14.00 10.25
CA SER A 32 -4.74 -13.99 11.61
C SER A 32 -4.41 -12.55 12.02
N VAL A 33 -5.44 -11.72 12.19
CA VAL A 33 -5.30 -10.45 12.89
C VAL A 33 -5.32 -10.77 14.39
N ASN A 34 -4.17 -11.17 14.94
CA ASN A 34 -3.95 -10.99 16.37
C ASN A 34 -3.92 -9.49 16.66
N GLU A 35 -4.46 -9.09 17.81
CA GLU A 35 -4.46 -7.73 18.36
C GLU A 35 -3.06 -7.10 18.27
N TYR A 36 -2.81 -6.39 17.17
CA TYR A 36 -1.82 -5.34 17.08
C TYR A 36 -2.64 -4.07 16.94
N GLU A 37 -2.38 -3.08 17.81
CA GLU A 37 -2.83 -1.71 17.59
C GLU A 37 -2.68 -1.41 16.09
N ALA A 38 -3.77 -1.00 15.44
CA ALA A 38 -3.73 -0.63 14.03
C ALA A 38 -2.60 0.38 13.88
N LYS A 39 -1.46 -0.08 13.37
CA LYS A 39 -0.24 0.71 13.37
C LYS A 39 -0.43 1.72 12.26
N THR A 40 -1.00 2.87 12.61
CA THR A 40 -1.23 3.96 11.68
C THR A 40 0.11 4.31 11.06
N LEU A 41 0.24 4.05 9.76
CA LEU A 41 1.43 4.41 9.02
C LEU A 41 1.37 5.90 8.72
N TYR A 42 2.38 6.62 9.18
CA TYR A 42 2.49 8.04 8.94
C TYR A 42 3.26 8.27 7.63
N MET A 43 2.67 9.07 6.75
CA MET A 43 3.37 9.60 5.60
C MET A 43 4.27 10.76 6.03
N GLU A 44 5.54 10.72 5.63
CA GLU A 44 6.52 11.74 5.97
C GLU A 44 6.10 13.13 5.46
N SER A 45 6.60 14.18 6.13
CA SER A 45 6.32 15.57 5.76
C SER A 45 7.09 16.04 4.52
N LYS A 46 8.06 15.26 4.05
CA LYS A 46 8.92 15.52 2.89
C LYS A 46 9.28 14.22 2.18
N GLY A 47 9.78 14.34 0.95
CA GLY A 47 10.27 13.23 0.15
C GLY A 47 9.26 12.77 -0.89
N ILE A 48 9.67 11.81 -1.72
CA ILE A 48 8.99 11.48 -2.98
C ILE A 48 7.50 11.18 -2.83
N VAL A 49 7.09 10.44 -1.79
CA VAL A 49 5.67 10.11 -1.58
C VAL A 49 4.85 11.39 -1.34
N ARG A 50 5.34 12.27 -0.47
CA ARG A 50 4.71 13.56 -0.17
C ARG A 50 4.76 14.51 -1.37
N ASP A 51 5.88 14.56 -2.08
CA ASP A 51 6.08 15.43 -3.24
C ASP A 51 5.12 15.05 -4.38
N MET A 52 4.96 13.75 -4.64
CA MET A 52 3.99 13.24 -5.62
C MET A 52 2.55 13.56 -5.23
N TRP A 53 2.16 13.38 -3.96
CA TRP A 53 0.82 13.75 -3.50
C TRP A 53 0.55 15.24 -3.66
N ASN A 54 1.52 16.09 -3.28
CA ASN A 54 1.41 17.53 -3.44
C ASN A 54 1.35 17.95 -4.93
N ALA A 55 2.07 17.26 -5.82
CA ALA A 55 1.97 17.48 -7.26
C ALA A 55 0.57 17.15 -7.80
N MET A 56 -0.08 16.08 -7.30
CA MET A 56 -1.45 15.74 -7.68
C MET A 56 -2.46 16.78 -7.18
N ILE A 57 -2.29 17.28 -5.94
CA ILE A 57 -3.10 18.39 -5.41
C ILE A 57 -2.95 19.63 -6.29
N TYR A 58 -1.71 20.02 -6.58
CA TYR A 58 -1.43 21.17 -7.44
C TYR A 58 -2.09 21.02 -8.82
N LEU A 59 -2.01 19.84 -9.44
CA LEU A 59 -2.69 19.58 -10.71
C LEU A 59 -4.21 19.71 -10.59
N LYS A 60 -4.82 19.22 -9.49
CA LYS A 60 -6.27 19.38 -9.24
C LYS A 60 -6.68 20.84 -9.22
N GLU A 61 -5.93 21.66 -8.48
CA GLU A 61 -6.23 23.07 -8.28
C GLU A 61 -6.08 23.88 -9.58
N ASN A 62 -5.10 23.51 -10.42
CA ASN A 62 -4.79 24.22 -11.66
C ASN A 62 -5.43 23.61 -12.92
N SER A 63 -6.11 22.48 -12.80
CA SER A 63 -6.78 21.79 -13.93
C SER A 63 -8.15 21.21 -13.54
N SER A 64 -8.85 21.90 -12.63
CA SER A 64 -10.15 21.49 -12.07
C SER A 64 -11.26 21.27 -13.10
N GLN A 65 -11.12 21.83 -14.31
CA GLN A 65 -12.07 21.60 -15.42
C GLN A 65 -11.99 20.16 -15.98
N ARG A 66 -10.82 19.52 -15.91
CA ARG A 66 -10.59 18.16 -16.44
C ARG A 66 -10.56 17.11 -15.35
N MET A 67 -10.06 17.49 -14.18
CA MET A 67 -9.83 16.58 -13.07
C MET A 67 -10.93 16.71 -12.02
N THR A 68 -11.80 15.70 -11.96
CA THR A 68 -13.01 15.72 -11.12
C THR A 68 -12.80 15.12 -9.74
N SER A 69 -11.82 14.22 -9.58
CA SER A 69 -11.51 13.60 -8.29
C SER A 69 -10.00 13.44 -8.05
N LEU A 70 -9.63 13.50 -6.76
CA LEU A 70 -8.35 13.07 -6.20
C LEU A 70 -8.64 12.47 -4.84
N GLU A 71 -8.29 11.20 -4.68
CA GLU A 71 -8.52 10.39 -3.50
C GLU A 71 -7.28 9.55 -3.20
N TRP A 72 -7.16 9.04 -1.98
CA TRP A 72 -6.23 7.98 -1.62
C TRP A 72 -6.99 6.73 -1.21
N TYR A 73 -6.35 5.56 -1.29
CA TYR A 73 -6.96 4.26 -0.99
C TYR A 73 -6.17 3.50 0.07
N THR A 74 -6.89 2.93 1.05
CA THR A 74 -6.41 1.82 1.88
C THR A 74 -7.46 0.69 1.93
N PRO A 75 -7.07 -0.57 2.16
CA PRO A 75 -8.02 -1.65 2.38
C PRO A 75 -9.00 -1.38 3.53
N GLU A 76 -8.56 -0.66 4.56
CA GLU A 76 -9.34 -0.38 5.77
C GLU A 76 -10.34 0.77 5.58
N ASN A 77 -9.93 1.84 4.90
CA ASN A 77 -10.73 3.07 4.77
C ASN A 77 -11.31 3.27 3.35
N LEU A 78 -11.04 2.34 2.44
CA LEU A 78 -11.40 2.42 1.02
C LEU A 78 -10.89 3.74 0.42
N LEU A 79 -11.68 4.36 -0.47
CA LEU A 79 -11.34 5.66 -1.06
C LEU A 79 -11.71 6.80 -0.10
N SER A 80 -10.76 7.71 0.11
CA SER A 80 -10.95 8.91 0.90
C SER A 80 -10.36 10.13 0.20
N ASN A 81 -11.02 11.27 0.38
CA ASN A 81 -10.59 12.57 -0.14
C ASN A 81 -10.03 13.50 0.97
N SER A 82 -9.73 12.95 2.15
CA SER A 82 -9.11 13.74 3.23
C SER A 82 -7.78 14.31 2.78
N ARG A 83 -7.42 15.47 3.34
CA ARG A 83 -6.21 16.21 2.96
C ARG A 83 -4.93 15.42 3.23
N GLU A 84 -4.85 14.79 4.39
CA GLU A 84 -3.75 13.92 4.75
C GLU A 84 -4.07 12.50 4.30
N PRO A 85 -3.24 11.89 3.44
CA PRO A 85 -3.45 10.53 2.98
C PRO A 85 -2.83 9.51 3.93
N GLU A 86 -3.44 8.34 3.96
CA GLU A 86 -2.91 7.18 4.67
C GLU A 86 -2.20 6.23 3.71
N LEU A 87 -1.35 5.37 4.28
CA LEU A 87 -0.53 4.44 3.54
C LEU A 87 -1.01 3.01 3.74
N VAL A 88 -0.87 2.21 2.69
CA VAL A 88 -1.05 0.76 2.75
C VAL A 88 0.22 0.14 3.31
N ALA A 89 0.08 -0.67 4.35
CA ALA A 89 1.21 -1.36 4.96
C ALA A 89 1.77 -2.47 4.05
N ILE A 90 3.10 -2.56 3.99
CA ILE A 90 3.78 -3.72 3.41
C ILE A 90 3.96 -4.75 4.53
N PRO A 91 3.32 -5.94 4.42
CA PRO A 91 3.33 -6.91 5.51
C PRO A 91 4.72 -7.51 5.72
N GLU A 92 5.02 -7.78 6.99
CA GLU A 92 6.18 -8.58 7.40
C GLU A 92 6.05 -10.02 6.89
N PHE A 93 7.19 -10.70 6.70
CA PHE A 93 7.18 -12.11 6.33
C PHE A 93 6.72 -12.95 7.52
N ALA A 94 5.70 -13.78 7.31
CA ALA A 94 5.27 -14.75 8.32
C ALA A 94 6.31 -15.88 8.45
N GLN A 95 6.35 -16.54 9.61
CA GLN A 95 7.36 -17.56 9.91
C GLN A 95 7.38 -18.68 8.86
N ASN A 96 6.21 -19.15 8.43
CA ASN A 96 6.05 -20.17 7.39
C ASN A 96 6.57 -19.71 6.01
N GLU A 97 6.48 -18.42 5.69
CA GLU A 97 7.01 -17.87 4.43
C GLU A 97 8.55 -17.85 4.44
N THR A 98 9.17 -17.68 5.61
CA THR A 98 10.64 -17.67 5.74
C THR A 98 11.28 -19.05 5.57
N GLU A 99 10.46 -20.10 5.65
CA GLU A 99 10.89 -21.51 5.62
C GLU A 99 10.47 -22.25 4.33
N MET A 100 9.82 -21.58 3.37
CA MET A 100 9.33 -22.19 2.13
C MET A 100 10.43 -22.89 1.31
N ASP A 101 10.22 -24.19 1.08
CA ASP A 101 10.88 -25.12 0.14
C ASP A 101 12.32 -24.79 -0.29
N ASN A 102 13.29 -25.28 0.49
CA ASN A 102 14.73 -25.43 0.17
C ASN A 102 15.53 -24.18 -0.25
N ASP A 103 14.89 -23.08 -0.62
CA ASP A 103 15.49 -21.80 -0.99
C ASP A 103 15.17 -20.75 0.08
N LYS A 104 16.04 -20.66 1.09
CA LYS A 104 15.91 -19.65 2.15
C LYS A 104 15.82 -18.24 1.56
N ILE A 105 14.75 -17.52 1.90
CA ILE A 105 14.62 -16.10 1.57
C ILE A 105 15.82 -15.34 2.14
N SER A 106 16.52 -14.59 1.30
CA SER A 106 17.71 -13.86 1.74
C SER A 106 17.38 -12.84 2.84
N ARG A 107 18.32 -12.62 3.78
CA ARG A 107 18.18 -11.58 4.82
C ARG A 107 17.85 -10.20 4.26
N THR A 108 18.35 -9.87 3.07
CA THR A 108 18.08 -8.58 2.43
C THR A 108 16.61 -8.42 2.02
N VAL A 109 15.96 -9.52 1.64
CA VAL A 109 14.52 -9.54 1.30
C VAL A 109 13.70 -9.53 2.58
N LEU A 110 14.05 -10.35 3.57
CA LEU A 110 13.35 -10.39 4.88
C LEU A 110 13.36 -9.04 5.60
N ASN A 111 14.45 -8.29 5.50
CA ASN A 111 14.58 -6.99 6.14
C ASN A 111 14.03 -5.83 5.28
N TRP A 112 13.65 -6.09 4.03
CA TRP A 112 13.21 -5.03 3.10
C TRP A 112 11.92 -4.30 3.54
N PRO A 113 10.89 -4.98 4.09
CA PRO A 113 9.67 -4.32 4.54
C PRO A 113 9.87 -3.26 5.62
N TYR A 114 11.00 -3.22 6.32
CA TYR A 114 11.21 -2.27 7.42
C TYR A 114 11.91 -0.99 6.94
N LEU A 115 11.46 0.17 7.41
CA LEU A 115 12.19 1.43 7.30
C LEU A 115 13.40 1.43 8.25
N ASP A 116 13.18 0.99 9.49
CA ASP A 116 14.25 0.71 10.47
C ASP A 116 14.59 -0.79 10.47
N VAL A 117 15.70 -1.14 9.82
CA VAL A 117 16.18 -2.54 9.73
C VAL A 117 16.74 -3.06 11.06
N ILE A 118 17.22 -2.17 11.92
CA ILE A 118 17.90 -2.54 13.16
C ILE A 118 16.87 -2.91 14.22
N ASN A 119 15.93 -2.00 14.50
CA ASN A 119 14.93 -2.24 15.54
C ASN A 119 13.67 -2.93 15.03
N LYS A 120 13.47 -2.98 13.70
CA LYS A 120 12.28 -3.55 13.05
C LYS A 120 10.96 -2.99 13.58
N LYS A 121 11.00 -1.74 14.05
CA LYS A 121 9.85 -1.06 14.64
C LYS A 121 9.01 -0.31 13.64
N ASP A 122 9.55 0.04 12.48
CA ASP A 122 8.84 0.82 11.48
C ASP A 122 8.72 0.01 10.19
N VAL A 123 7.49 -0.40 9.87
CA VAL A 123 7.20 -1.06 8.60
C VAL A 123 6.94 0.00 7.53
N ARG A 124 7.39 -0.29 6.33
CA ARG A 124 7.22 0.55 5.16
C ARG A 124 5.78 0.44 4.67
N GLY A 125 5.25 1.56 4.21
CA GLY A 125 4.02 1.61 3.43
C GLY A 125 4.23 2.09 2.01
N PHE A 126 3.13 2.12 1.27
CA PHE A 126 3.02 2.82 0.01
C PHE A 126 1.68 3.57 -0.06
N LEU A 127 1.71 4.72 -0.73
CA LEU A 127 0.52 5.48 -1.04
C LEU A 127 -0.15 4.86 -2.27
N ILE A 128 -1.47 4.68 -2.23
CA ILE A 128 -2.29 4.51 -3.43
C ILE A 128 -3.13 5.77 -3.60
N SER A 129 -2.96 6.47 -4.72
CA SER A 129 -3.78 7.62 -5.09
C SER A 129 -4.65 7.29 -6.29
N ARG A 130 -5.86 7.84 -6.34
CA ARG A 130 -6.81 7.75 -7.46
C ARG A 130 -7.11 9.14 -7.99
N MET A 131 -7.00 9.32 -9.29
CA MET A 131 -7.37 10.53 -10.02
C MET A 131 -8.45 10.19 -11.04
N VAL A 132 -9.45 11.05 -11.16
CA VAL A 132 -10.43 10.97 -12.27
C VAL A 132 -10.22 12.16 -13.17
N ILE A 133 -9.79 11.92 -14.41
CA ILE A 133 -9.47 12.95 -15.42
C ILE A 133 -10.20 12.62 -16.71
N ASP A 134 -11.04 13.53 -17.20
CA ASP A 134 -11.85 13.33 -18.41
C ASP A 134 -12.58 11.97 -18.43
N ASN A 135 -13.16 11.60 -17.29
CA ASN A 135 -13.83 10.32 -17.02
C ASN A 135 -12.94 9.07 -17.05
N ASN A 136 -11.61 9.22 -17.04
CA ASN A 136 -10.67 8.12 -16.88
C ASN A 136 -10.22 8.02 -15.42
N THR A 137 -10.36 6.84 -14.84
CA THR A 137 -9.83 6.52 -13.51
C THR A 137 -8.39 6.05 -13.63
N ILE A 138 -7.46 6.79 -13.02
CA ILE A 138 -6.02 6.50 -13.00
C ILE A 138 -5.58 6.36 -11.55
N TYR A 139 -4.76 5.36 -11.29
CA TYR A 139 -4.16 5.12 -9.98
C TYR A 139 -2.66 5.30 -10.02
N PHE A 140 -2.11 5.68 -8.87
CA PHE A 140 -0.68 5.83 -8.64
C PHE A 140 -0.28 5.06 -7.39
N MET A 141 0.91 4.49 -7.42
CA MET A 141 1.55 3.88 -6.26
C MET A 141 2.93 4.48 -6.03
N GLU A 142 3.18 4.94 -4.81
CA GLU A 142 4.47 5.47 -4.36
C GLU A 142 4.92 4.81 -3.06
N ILE A 143 6.10 4.22 -3.07
CA ILE A 143 6.66 3.45 -1.95
C ILE A 143 7.51 4.36 -1.07
N GLN A 144 7.31 4.30 0.26
CA GLN A 144 8.17 4.97 1.22
C GLN A 144 9.63 4.49 1.10
N ARG A 145 10.56 5.40 1.36
CA ARG A 145 12.00 5.15 1.25
C ARG A 145 12.66 5.35 2.60
N ARG A 146 13.72 4.59 2.86
CA ARG A 146 14.59 4.83 4.01
C ARG A 146 15.31 6.15 3.82
N ILE A 147 15.17 7.02 4.80
CA ILE A 147 16.00 8.21 4.94
C ILE A 147 17.28 7.77 5.68
N HIS A 148 18.45 8.08 5.14
CA HIS A 148 19.70 7.96 5.87
C HIS A 148 20.07 9.35 6.42
N ASN A 149 20.31 9.39 7.72
CA ASN A 149 20.93 10.54 8.36
C ASN A 149 22.44 10.34 8.30
N GLU A 150 23.07 10.77 7.21
CA GLU A 150 24.51 11.00 7.23
C GLU A 150 24.73 12.40 7.81
N GLU A 151 25.52 12.48 8.88
CA GLU A 151 25.93 13.66 9.65
C GLU A 151 25.38 15.01 9.16
N GLY A 152 24.13 15.33 9.54
CA GLY A 152 23.55 16.67 9.36
C GLY A 152 22.79 16.92 8.05
N MET A 153 22.68 15.95 7.14
CA MET A 153 21.77 16.01 5.99
C MET A 153 20.86 14.77 5.96
N GLU A 154 19.54 14.99 6.09
CA GLU A 154 18.55 13.98 5.70
C GLU A 154 18.70 13.73 4.20
N SER A 155 19.37 12.64 3.84
CA SER A 155 19.50 12.22 2.45
C SER A 155 18.71 10.93 2.25
N VAL A 156 17.92 10.88 1.18
CA VAL A 156 17.26 9.63 0.77
C VAL A 156 18.37 8.66 0.41
N SER A 157 18.32 7.42 0.92
CA SER A 157 19.32 6.41 0.60
C SER A 157 19.54 6.33 -0.91
N GLU A 158 20.76 6.59 -1.39
CA GLU A 158 21.10 6.48 -2.81
C GLU A 158 20.79 5.08 -3.38
N ALA A 159 20.68 4.07 -2.50
CA ALA A 159 20.32 2.70 -2.82
C ALA A 159 18.83 2.53 -3.18
N GLU A 160 17.94 3.43 -2.73
CA GLU A 160 16.49 3.30 -2.89
C GLU A 160 15.94 4.24 -3.98
N LYS A 161 16.36 3.99 -5.22
CA LYS A 161 15.84 4.68 -6.42
C LYS A 161 14.60 3.97 -6.98
N PHE A 162 13.58 3.79 -6.15
CA PHE A 162 12.33 3.15 -6.59
C PHE A 162 11.66 3.96 -7.69
N LYS A 163 11.01 3.25 -8.61
CA LYS A 163 10.12 3.85 -9.60
C LYS A 163 8.72 3.92 -9.02
N GLY A 164 7.99 4.97 -9.35
CA GLY A 164 6.55 5.01 -9.13
C GLY A 164 5.84 4.11 -10.13
N LEU A 165 4.62 3.73 -9.82
CA LEU A 165 3.75 2.94 -10.68
C LEU A 165 2.48 3.73 -10.96
N VAL A 166 2.11 3.86 -12.22
CA VAL A 166 0.84 4.41 -12.67
C VAL A 166 0.05 3.28 -13.34
N PHE A 167 -1.23 3.17 -13.03
CA PHE A 167 -2.05 2.10 -13.58
C PHE A 167 -3.52 2.46 -13.73
N THR A 168 -4.20 1.72 -14.57
CA THR A 168 -5.66 1.68 -14.71
C THR A 168 -6.12 0.25 -14.44
N LEU A 169 -7.39 0.09 -14.07
CA LEU A 169 -8.01 -1.22 -13.89
C LEU A 169 -9.09 -1.40 -14.96
N ASN A 170 -9.27 -2.63 -15.45
CA ASN A 170 -10.40 -2.95 -16.33
C ASN A 170 -11.73 -2.87 -15.58
N ASP A 171 -11.72 -3.23 -14.29
CA ASP A 171 -12.83 -3.06 -13.35
C ASP A 171 -12.30 -2.41 -12.06
N GLU A 172 -12.90 -1.30 -11.62
CA GLU A 172 -12.51 -0.61 -10.39
C GLU A 172 -12.72 -1.50 -9.14
N ALA A 173 -13.60 -2.50 -9.21
CA ALA A 173 -13.81 -3.46 -8.11
C ALA A 173 -12.58 -4.33 -7.82
N ASP A 174 -11.63 -4.44 -8.76
CA ASP A 174 -10.40 -5.20 -8.57
C ASP A 174 -9.34 -4.45 -7.75
N ILE A 175 -9.58 -3.19 -7.36
CA ILE A 175 -8.59 -2.39 -6.62
C ILE A 175 -8.12 -3.09 -5.33
N TYR A 176 -9.03 -3.70 -4.58
CA TYR A 176 -8.70 -4.41 -3.36
C TYR A 176 -7.72 -5.56 -3.62
N LYS A 177 -8.08 -6.46 -4.56
CA LYS A 177 -7.24 -7.62 -4.92
C LYS A 177 -5.88 -7.19 -5.46
N TRP A 178 -5.87 -6.14 -6.28
CA TRP A 178 -4.64 -5.62 -6.87
C TRP A 178 -3.72 -5.01 -5.83
N VAL A 179 -4.25 -4.21 -4.90
CA VAL A 179 -3.47 -3.59 -3.81
C VAL A 179 -2.96 -4.64 -2.84
N SER A 180 -3.75 -5.67 -2.50
CA SER A 180 -3.29 -6.81 -1.69
C SER A 180 -2.13 -7.55 -2.37
N LEU A 181 -2.23 -7.80 -3.68
CA LEU A 181 -1.14 -8.40 -4.45
C LEU A 181 0.10 -7.51 -4.47
N LEU A 182 -0.05 -6.20 -4.69
CA LEU A 182 1.06 -5.25 -4.64
C LEU A 182 1.77 -5.30 -3.27
N ALA A 183 1.02 -5.21 -2.17
CA ALA A 183 1.57 -5.28 -0.82
C ALA A 183 2.33 -6.59 -0.57
N HIS A 184 1.78 -7.71 -1.05
CA HIS A 184 2.41 -9.02 -0.93
C HIS A 184 3.68 -9.17 -1.78
N GLU A 185 3.65 -8.76 -3.05
CA GLU A 185 4.71 -9.03 -4.03
C GLU A 185 5.89 -8.05 -3.91
N VAL A 186 5.62 -6.80 -3.55
CA VAL A 186 6.62 -5.73 -3.53
C VAL A 186 7.79 -6.05 -2.59
N ARG A 187 7.52 -6.75 -1.48
CA ARG A 187 8.54 -7.20 -0.53
C ARG A 187 9.49 -8.25 -1.10
N PHE A 188 9.00 -9.20 -1.91
CA PHE A 188 9.84 -10.21 -2.56
C PHE A 188 10.76 -9.60 -3.63
N VAL A 189 10.25 -8.59 -4.35
CA VAL A 189 11.03 -7.91 -5.41
C VAL A 189 11.80 -6.69 -4.92
N LYS A 190 11.81 -6.42 -3.61
CA LYS A 190 12.50 -5.29 -2.98
C LYS A 190 12.13 -3.95 -3.61
N GLY A 191 10.84 -3.72 -3.87
CA GLY A 191 10.34 -2.44 -4.41
C GLY A 191 10.52 -2.24 -5.90
N ILE A 192 11.04 -3.24 -6.63
CA ILE A 192 11.18 -3.18 -8.08
C ILE A 192 9.81 -3.48 -8.72
N VAL A 193 8.90 -2.52 -8.65
CA VAL A 193 7.51 -2.62 -9.17
C VAL A 193 7.44 -2.96 -10.66
N GLN A 194 8.51 -2.71 -11.42
CA GLN A 194 8.62 -3.15 -12.81
C GLN A 194 8.51 -4.68 -12.98
N LYS A 195 8.83 -5.47 -11.95
CA LYS A 195 8.65 -6.93 -11.96
C LYS A 195 7.20 -7.36 -11.70
N ILE A 196 6.34 -6.46 -11.26
CA ILE A 196 4.94 -6.75 -10.87
C ILE A 196 3.95 -6.25 -11.92
N VAL A 197 4.30 -5.25 -12.74
CA VAL A 197 3.36 -4.60 -13.69
C VAL A 197 2.59 -5.56 -14.60
N GLY A 198 3.20 -6.68 -15.01
CA GLY A 198 2.54 -7.68 -15.85
C GLY A 198 1.41 -8.45 -15.15
N LYS A 199 1.26 -8.32 -13.83
CA LYS A 199 0.17 -8.91 -13.04
C LYS A 199 -1.04 -7.98 -12.90
N CYS A 200 -0.96 -6.73 -13.39
CA CYS A 200 -2.05 -5.77 -13.26
C CYS A 200 -3.27 -6.25 -14.07
N PRO A 201 -4.49 -6.22 -13.51
CA PRO A 201 -5.71 -6.58 -14.24
C PRO A 201 -6.15 -5.51 -15.24
N GLY A 202 -5.37 -4.43 -15.43
CA GLY A 202 -5.56 -3.41 -16.46
C GLY A 202 -4.21 -3.00 -17.08
N THR A 203 -3.99 -1.71 -17.28
CA THR A 203 -2.71 -1.21 -17.80
C THR A 203 -1.84 -0.69 -16.66
N ALA A 204 -0.56 -1.08 -16.61
CA ALA A 204 0.37 -0.64 -15.59
C ALA A 204 1.73 -0.27 -16.18
N MET A 205 2.24 0.89 -15.78
CA MET A 205 3.51 1.42 -16.27
C MET A 205 4.33 2.03 -15.13
N VAL A 206 5.64 1.84 -15.19
CA VAL A 206 6.56 2.47 -14.22
C VAL A 206 7.03 3.84 -14.72
N TYR A 207 7.25 4.78 -13.80
CA TYR A 207 7.82 6.08 -14.08
C TYR A 207 8.97 6.42 -13.12
N LYS A 208 9.81 7.37 -13.54
CA LYS A 208 10.96 7.84 -12.76
C LYS A 208 10.65 9.23 -12.22
N HIS A 209 11.16 9.54 -11.04
CA HIS A 209 11.13 10.86 -10.43
C HIS A 209 12.30 11.72 -10.92
N SER A 210 12.43 11.88 -12.24
CA SER A 210 13.47 12.75 -12.81
C SER A 210 13.10 14.20 -12.54
N PRO A 211 13.95 14.98 -11.83
CA PRO A 211 13.69 16.40 -11.64
C PRO A 211 13.72 17.12 -12.99
N ALA A 212 12.79 18.05 -13.20
CA ALA A 212 12.86 18.98 -14.32
C ALA A 212 13.28 20.38 -13.82
N GLN A 213 13.83 21.20 -14.72
CA GLN A 213 14.09 22.60 -14.41
C GLN A 213 12.75 23.36 -14.36
N ASN A 214 12.58 24.21 -13.35
CA ASN A 214 11.43 25.10 -13.18
C ASN A 214 10.06 24.40 -13.02
N GLU A 215 10.00 23.30 -12.28
CA GLU A 215 8.71 22.74 -11.87
C GLU A 215 7.98 23.67 -10.88
N PRO A 216 6.65 23.84 -10.99
CA PRO A 216 5.89 24.67 -10.07
C PRO A 216 5.86 24.08 -8.65
N VAL A 217 5.89 22.74 -8.56
CA VAL A 217 6.05 21.96 -7.32
C VAL A 217 6.89 20.73 -7.64
N ALA A 218 7.59 20.17 -6.65
CA ALA A 218 8.41 18.99 -6.82
C ALA A 218 7.62 17.82 -7.40
N CYS A 219 8.25 17.05 -8.29
CA CYS A 219 7.66 15.88 -8.97
C CYS A 219 6.52 16.19 -9.96
N TYR A 220 6.23 17.46 -10.25
CA TYR A 220 5.17 17.82 -11.19
C TYR A 220 5.39 17.22 -12.60
N SER A 221 6.61 17.30 -13.15
CA SER A 221 6.87 16.71 -14.48
C SER A 221 6.89 15.19 -14.43
N ALA A 222 7.26 14.60 -13.28
CA ALA A 222 7.17 13.15 -13.08
C ALA A 222 5.71 12.67 -13.12
N LEU A 223 4.79 13.43 -12.49
CA LEU A 223 3.35 13.18 -12.57
C LEU A 223 2.84 13.28 -14.00
N LEU A 224 3.17 14.34 -14.75
CA LEU A 224 2.75 14.49 -16.15
C LEU A 224 3.31 13.38 -17.04
N ASN A 225 4.56 12.98 -16.84
CA ASN A 225 5.16 11.85 -17.55
C ASN A 225 4.39 10.55 -17.25
N ALA A 226 4.08 10.30 -15.99
CA ALA A 226 3.30 9.13 -15.60
C ALA A 226 1.91 9.12 -16.25
N LEU A 227 1.19 10.25 -16.22
CA LEU A 227 -0.10 10.40 -16.90
C LEU A 227 -0.01 10.12 -18.41
N SER A 228 1.04 10.61 -19.07
CA SER A 228 1.23 10.38 -20.51
C SER A 228 1.40 8.89 -20.86
N LYS A 229 1.93 8.08 -19.93
CA LYS A 229 2.10 6.62 -20.12
C LYS A 229 0.79 5.86 -20.15
N VAL A 230 -0.28 6.45 -19.61
CA VAL A 230 -1.65 5.90 -19.63
C VAL A 230 -2.57 6.71 -20.54
N GLY A 231 -2.00 7.51 -21.45
CA GLY A 231 -2.74 8.23 -22.48
C GLY A 231 -3.34 9.58 -22.06
N ILE A 232 -2.99 10.10 -20.88
CA ILE A 232 -3.48 11.39 -20.40
C ILE A 232 -2.42 12.47 -20.60
N THR A 233 -2.75 13.53 -21.33
CA THR A 233 -1.85 14.65 -21.62
C THR A 233 -2.46 15.97 -21.13
N PHE A 234 -1.64 16.89 -20.63
CA PHE A 234 -1.98 18.25 -20.22
C PHE A 234 -1.26 19.28 -21.05
#